data_AF-A0A9P0LDM3-F1
#
_entry.id   AF-A0A9P0LDM3-F1
#
_cell.length_a   1.000
_cell.length_b   1.000
_cell.length_c   1.000
_cell.angle_alpha   90.00
_cell.angle_beta   90.00
_cell.angle_gamma   90.00
#
_symmetry.space_group_name_H-M   'P 1'
#
loop_
_entity.id
_entity.type
_entity.pdbx_description
1 polymer ?
#
loop_
_entity_poly.entity_id
_entity_poly.type
_entity_poly.pdbx_seq_one_letter_code
_entity_poly.pdbx_strand_id
1 'polypeptide(L)'
;MWAQSWTNIFDITQPYPGQTFLDVTPEMLKQGYTPADLFRLAEDFFVSINMSALPLEFWQGSVLEEPIDRIVLCQPSAWDFCNRRDFRIKMCTHVNMKDLITAHHEMAHIYYFMEYKNQPKVFRDGANPAFHEAIGEAIGLSVGTPRHLQALGLMPASISRNTVDINYLYKMALDKVVFLPFALVMDKWRSDVFSGRVRKEQYNCHWHLLSEQYQGIKPPVLRSEIDFDPGSKYHVPANIPYVR
;
A
#
# COMPACT_ATOMS: atom_id res chain seq x y z
N MET A 1 14.59 -0.41 3.29
CA MET A 1 15.12 -1.43 4.23
C MET A 1 15.25 -2.79 3.55
N TRP A 2 14.14 -3.45 3.19
CA TRP A 2 14.17 -4.84 2.71
C TRP A 2 14.26 -5.02 1.18
N ALA A 3 14.59 -3.95 0.44
CA ALA A 3 14.58 -3.94 -1.04
C ALA A 3 13.27 -4.40 -1.71
N GLN A 4 12.15 -4.49 -0.97
CA GLN A 4 10.83 -4.90 -1.47
C GLN A 4 10.19 -3.90 -2.45
N SER A 5 10.69 -2.66 -2.49
CA SER A 5 10.27 -1.58 -3.38
C SER A 5 11.48 -0.70 -3.64
N TRP A 6 11.65 -0.29 -4.89
CA TRP A 6 12.78 0.50 -5.38
C TRP A 6 12.35 1.93 -5.75
N THR A 7 11.16 2.37 -5.36
CA THR A 7 10.67 3.73 -5.67
C THR A 7 11.60 4.84 -5.19
N ASN A 8 12.37 4.58 -4.13
CA ASN A 8 13.28 5.56 -3.53
C ASN A 8 14.58 5.78 -4.30
N ILE A 9 14.87 4.98 -5.33
CA ILE A 9 16.02 5.19 -6.24
C ILE A 9 15.60 5.71 -7.61
N PHE A 10 14.33 6.11 -7.75
CA PHE A 10 13.77 6.61 -9.00
C PHE A 10 14.54 7.83 -9.54
N ASP A 11 14.96 8.75 -8.66
CA ASP A 11 15.70 9.96 -8.99
C ASP A 11 17.00 9.69 -9.77
N ILE A 12 17.72 8.61 -9.42
CA ILE A 12 18.97 8.20 -10.07
C ILE A 12 18.79 7.16 -11.18
N THR A 13 17.58 6.63 -11.38
CA THR A 13 17.29 5.57 -12.37
C THR A 13 16.24 5.96 -13.43
N GLN A 14 15.66 7.16 -13.32
CA GLN A 14 14.62 7.64 -14.23
C GLN A 14 15.06 7.59 -15.71
N PRO A 15 14.24 6.99 -16.61
CA PRO A 15 14.55 6.92 -18.04
C PRO A 15 14.72 8.28 -18.71
N TYR A 16 13.92 9.28 -18.31
CA TYR A 16 13.97 10.64 -18.84
C TYR A 16 14.22 11.66 -17.73
N PRO A 17 15.49 11.99 -17.43
CA PRO A 17 15.85 12.98 -16.42
C PRO A 17 15.30 14.37 -16.74
N GLY A 18 14.89 15.10 -15.71
CA GLY A 18 14.40 16.49 -15.84
C GLY A 18 12.98 16.63 -16.38
N GLN A 19 12.34 15.54 -16.79
CA GLN A 19 10.88 15.51 -17.02
C GLN A 19 10.22 15.30 -15.67
N THR A 20 9.51 16.33 -15.20
CA THR A 20 8.99 16.42 -13.84
C THR A 20 8.21 15.17 -13.48
N PHE A 21 8.66 14.54 -12.38
CA PHE A 21 7.94 13.49 -11.71
C PHE A 21 6.52 13.97 -11.39
N LEU A 22 5.54 13.10 -11.58
CA LEU A 22 4.14 13.35 -11.26
C LEU A 22 4.00 13.34 -9.74
N ASP A 23 4.28 14.48 -9.11
CA ASP A 23 4.03 14.73 -7.69
C ASP A 23 3.05 15.90 -7.56
N VAL A 24 1.83 15.59 -7.13
CA VAL A 24 0.79 16.58 -6.91
C VAL A 24 0.85 17.20 -5.51
N THR A 25 1.78 16.76 -4.65
CA THR A 25 1.94 17.26 -3.27
C THR A 25 2.05 18.78 -3.20
N PRO A 26 2.90 19.46 -4.00
CA PRO A 26 3.00 20.92 -3.93
C PRO A 26 1.71 21.64 -4.32
N GLU A 27 0.96 21.08 -5.28
CA GLU A 27 -0.30 21.67 -5.75
C GLU A 27 -1.42 21.45 -4.72
N MET A 28 -1.49 20.27 -4.08
CA MET A 28 -2.43 20.01 -2.97
C MET A 28 -2.18 20.98 -1.80
N LEU A 29 -0.92 21.20 -1.42
CA LEU A 29 -0.55 22.16 -0.38
C LEU A 29 -0.92 23.59 -0.76
N LYS A 30 -0.67 23.99 -2.01
CA LYS A 30 -1.04 25.31 -2.52
C LYS A 30 -2.56 25.55 -2.53
N GLN A 31 -3.34 24.50 -2.82
CA GLN A 31 -4.80 24.55 -2.78
C GLN A 31 -5.37 24.45 -1.36
N GLY A 32 -4.53 24.24 -0.35
CA GLY A 32 -4.95 24.23 1.06
C GLY A 32 -5.64 22.94 1.49
N TYR A 33 -5.30 21.81 0.89
CA TYR A 33 -5.88 20.51 1.25
C TYR A 33 -5.55 20.13 2.68
N THR A 34 -6.50 19.48 3.35
CA THR A 34 -6.32 18.87 4.67
C THR A 34 -6.38 17.35 4.59
N PRO A 35 -5.89 16.61 5.60
CA PRO A 35 -6.08 15.15 5.70
C PRO A 35 -7.51 14.69 5.43
N ALA A 36 -8.51 15.40 5.97
CA ALA A 36 -9.91 15.07 5.76
C ALA A 36 -10.34 15.23 4.30
N ASP A 37 -9.81 16.20 3.58
CA ASP A 37 -10.12 16.42 2.17
C ASP A 37 -9.61 15.28 1.27
N LEU A 38 -8.48 14.64 1.62
CA LEU A 38 -8.00 13.45 0.91
C LEU A 38 -9.01 12.30 0.99
N PHE A 39 -9.64 12.10 2.16
CA PHE A 39 -10.68 11.08 2.33
C PHE A 39 -11.99 11.47 1.65
N ARG A 40 -12.32 12.77 1.60
CA ARG A 40 -13.51 13.24 0.85
C ARG A 40 -13.34 13.01 -0.65
N LEU A 41 -12.16 13.30 -1.20
CA LEU A 41 -11.85 12.96 -2.59
C LEU A 41 -11.93 11.46 -2.85
N ALA A 42 -11.48 10.64 -1.90
CA ALA A 42 -11.65 9.21 -1.99
C ALA A 42 -13.13 8.80 -1.97
N GLU A 43 -13.95 9.37 -1.07
CA GLU A 43 -15.39 9.15 -1.07
C GLU A 43 -16.04 9.54 -2.40
N ASP A 44 -15.73 10.72 -2.93
CA ASP A 44 -16.25 11.23 -4.21
C ASP A 44 -15.92 10.26 -5.36
N PHE A 45 -14.71 9.68 -5.37
CA PHE A 45 -14.35 8.65 -6.35
C PHE A 45 -15.30 7.45 -6.28
N PHE A 46 -15.55 6.90 -5.10
CA PHE A 46 -16.43 5.73 -4.95
C PHE A 46 -17.90 6.07 -5.23
N VAL A 47 -18.37 7.24 -4.82
CA VAL A 47 -19.71 7.74 -5.15
C VAL A 47 -19.86 7.93 -6.66
N SER A 48 -18.82 8.39 -7.37
CA SER A 48 -18.84 8.56 -8.83
C SER A 48 -19.03 7.24 -9.60
N ILE A 49 -18.68 6.11 -9.00
CA ILE A 49 -18.91 4.75 -9.53
C ILE A 49 -20.15 4.08 -8.90
N ASN A 50 -21.09 4.90 -8.41
CA ASN A 50 -22.39 4.49 -7.89
C ASN A 50 -22.33 3.65 -6.58
N MET A 51 -21.31 3.85 -5.76
CA MET A 51 -21.30 3.35 -4.38
C MET A 51 -22.00 4.32 -3.42
N SER A 52 -22.35 3.81 -2.23
CA SER A 52 -23.07 4.60 -1.21
C SER A 52 -22.12 5.55 -0.46
N ALA A 53 -22.53 6.81 -0.25
CA ALA A 53 -21.81 7.70 0.64
C ALA A 53 -21.61 7.10 2.04
N LEU A 54 -20.51 7.47 2.68
CA LEU A 54 -20.13 6.97 4.00
C LEU A 54 -21.04 7.55 5.10
N PRO A 55 -21.34 6.74 6.12
CA PRO A 55 -22.14 7.19 7.25
C PRO A 55 -21.39 8.24 8.08
N LEU A 56 -22.12 9.10 8.81
CA LEU A 56 -21.52 10.12 9.66
C LEU A 56 -20.63 9.50 10.76
N GLU A 57 -21.01 8.32 11.22
CA GLU A 57 -20.27 7.52 12.19
C GLU A 57 -18.84 7.18 11.72
N PHE A 58 -18.63 7.00 10.42
CA PHE A 58 -17.29 6.80 9.86
C PHE A 58 -16.40 8.02 10.12
N TRP A 59 -16.91 9.20 9.79
CA TRP A 59 -16.18 10.47 9.92
C TRP A 59 -15.90 10.84 11.37
N GLN A 60 -16.85 10.56 12.27
CA GLN A 60 -16.71 10.82 13.70
C GLN A 60 -15.82 9.79 14.40
N GLY A 61 -15.82 8.54 13.93
CA GLY A 61 -15.12 7.44 14.58
C GLY A 61 -13.69 7.23 14.11
N SER A 62 -13.36 7.64 12.88
CA SER A 62 -12.05 7.41 12.26
C SER A 62 -10.97 8.34 12.79
N VAL A 63 -9.73 7.87 12.75
CA VAL A 63 -8.53 8.66 13.01
C VAL A 63 -7.87 8.91 11.66
N LEU A 64 -8.14 10.07 11.07
CA LEU A 64 -7.67 10.46 9.73
C LEU A 64 -6.41 11.35 9.77
N GLU A 65 -6.08 11.86 10.95
CA GLU A 65 -4.90 12.68 11.23
C GLU A 65 -4.31 12.24 12.57
N GLU A 66 -3.01 12.46 12.78
CA GLU A 66 -2.35 12.14 14.05
C GLU A 66 -2.94 12.98 15.19
N PRO A 67 -3.50 12.36 16.25
CA PRO A 67 -4.01 13.09 17.40
C PRO A 67 -2.87 13.73 18.19
N ILE A 68 -3.07 14.98 18.63
CA ILE A 68 -2.07 15.73 19.41
C ILE A 68 -2.04 15.26 20.88
N ASP A 69 -3.14 14.68 21.36
CA ASP A 69 -3.37 14.32 22.77
C ASP A 69 -2.86 12.94 23.16
N ARG A 70 -2.49 12.08 22.19
CA ARG A 70 -2.12 10.69 22.46
C ARG A 70 -1.25 10.08 21.37
N ILE A 71 -0.46 9.09 21.76
CA ILE A 71 0.34 8.28 20.84
C ILE A 71 -0.58 7.25 20.19
N VAL A 72 -0.51 7.14 18.86
CA VAL A 72 -1.25 6.15 18.08
C VAL A 72 -0.32 5.36 17.15
N LEU A 73 -0.75 4.15 16.76
CA LEU A 73 -0.07 3.39 15.73
C LEU A 73 -0.43 3.97 14.36
N CYS A 74 0.49 4.68 13.71
CA CYS A 74 0.22 5.40 12.47
C CYS A 74 0.12 4.52 11.21
N GLN A 75 0.42 3.22 11.28
CA GLN A 75 0.31 2.34 10.13
C GLN A 75 -1.14 2.31 9.59
N PRO A 76 -1.37 2.61 8.30
CA PRO A 76 -2.70 2.59 7.69
C PRO A 76 -3.42 1.27 7.93
N SER A 77 -4.73 1.36 8.20
CA SER A 77 -5.60 0.20 8.42
C SER A 77 -7.06 0.60 8.39
N ALA A 78 -7.90 -0.23 7.78
CA ALA A 78 -9.34 -0.17 7.81
C ALA A 78 -9.94 -1.22 8.76
N TRP A 79 -11.06 -0.88 9.40
CA TRP A 79 -11.65 -1.66 10.49
C TRP A 79 -13.15 -1.86 10.30
N ASP A 80 -13.61 -3.11 10.28
CA ASP A 80 -15.03 -3.50 10.45
C ASP A 80 -15.29 -3.90 11.92
N PHE A 81 -16.13 -3.13 12.62
CA PHE A 81 -16.52 -3.42 14.01
C PHE A 81 -17.59 -4.51 14.11
N CYS A 82 -17.90 -5.19 13.02
CA CYS A 82 -18.72 -6.40 12.91
C CYS A 82 -20.21 -6.20 13.25
N ASN A 83 -20.62 -4.97 13.55
CA ASN A 83 -21.98 -4.60 13.93
C ASN A 83 -22.83 -4.09 12.74
N ARG A 84 -22.29 -4.13 11.51
CA ARG A 84 -22.92 -3.70 10.25
C ARG A 84 -23.13 -2.18 10.11
N ARG A 85 -22.60 -1.39 11.02
CA ARG A 85 -22.82 0.06 11.07
C ARG A 85 -21.51 0.84 11.20
N ASP A 86 -20.62 0.36 12.05
CA ASP A 86 -19.39 1.04 12.44
C ASP A 86 -18.21 0.48 11.65
N PHE A 87 -17.69 1.33 10.76
CA PHE A 87 -16.52 1.09 9.93
C PHE A 87 -15.60 2.29 10.08
N ARG A 88 -14.29 2.07 10.22
CA ARG A 88 -13.34 3.16 10.54
C ARG A 88 -12.00 2.98 9.85
N ILE A 89 -11.35 4.09 9.57
CA ILE A 89 -9.94 4.13 9.18
C ILE A 89 -9.09 4.67 10.32
N LYS A 90 -7.88 4.13 10.47
CA LYS A 90 -6.85 4.66 11.35
C LYS A 90 -5.56 4.86 10.55
N MET A 91 -5.29 6.11 10.19
CA MET A 91 -4.13 6.53 9.41
C MET A 91 -3.68 7.94 9.85
N CYS A 92 -2.38 8.12 10.13
CA CYS A 92 -1.80 9.44 10.36
C CYS A 92 -1.48 10.07 8.99
N THR A 93 -2.49 10.70 8.39
CA THR A 93 -2.42 11.15 7.01
C THR A 93 -1.68 12.47 6.92
N HIS A 94 -0.73 12.57 6.00
CA HIS A 94 -0.10 13.81 5.61
C HIS A 94 -0.61 14.25 4.23
N VAL A 95 -0.61 15.56 3.97
CA VAL A 95 -1.07 16.11 2.69
C VAL A 95 0.03 15.90 1.64
N ASN A 96 0.03 14.73 1.01
CA ASN A 96 0.93 14.37 -0.07
C ASN A 96 0.28 13.33 -1.01
N MET A 97 0.88 13.14 -2.18
CA MET A 97 0.35 12.21 -3.20
C MET A 97 0.32 10.75 -2.75
N LYS A 98 1.30 10.30 -1.97
CA LYS A 98 1.35 8.92 -1.47
C LYS A 98 0.15 8.64 -0.55
N ASP A 99 -0.14 9.57 0.35
CA ASP A 99 -1.22 9.43 1.32
C ASP A 99 -2.59 9.66 0.67
N LEU A 100 -2.67 10.44 -0.42
CA LEU A 100 -3.88 10.50 -1.27
C LEU A 100 -4.21 9.11 -1.85
N ILE A 101 -3.22 8.43 -2.44
CA ILE A 101 -3.40 7.08 -2.98
C ILE A 101 -3.72 6.08 -1.87
N THR A 102 -3.02 6.19 -0.74
CA THR A 102 -3.25 5.32 0.43
C THR A 102 -4.64 5.52 1.02
N ALA A 103 -5.16 6.75 1.08
CA ALA A 103 -6.52 7.02 1.51
C ALA A 103 -7.55 6.30 0.63
N HIS A 104 -7.35 6.30 -0.70
CA HIS A 104 -8.21 5.56 -1.63
C HIS A 104 -8.11 4.04 -1.44
N HIS A 105 -6.90 3.51 -1.19
CA HIS A 105 -6.70 2.10 -0.87
C HIS A 105 -7.46 1.70 0.40
N GLU A 106 -7.30 2.44 1.49
CA GLU A 106 -7.99 2.14 2.76
C GLU A 106 -9.50 2.30 2.67
N MET A 107 -9.96 3.29 1.89
CA MET A 107 -11.38 3.49 1.60
C MET A 107 -11.97 2.31 0.83
N ALA A 108 -11.20 1.69 -0.09
CA ALA A 108 -11.65 0.50 -0.80
C ALA A 108 -12.00 -0.65 0.16
N HIS A 109 -11.22 -0.84 1.23
CA HIS A 109 -11.54 -1.81 2.27
C HIS A 109 -12.86 -1.48 2.98
N ILE A 110 -13.10 -0.21 3.32
CA ILE A 110 -14.35 0.24 3.94
C ILE A 110 -15.56 -0.04 3.05
N TYR A 111 -15.46 0.28 1.76
CA TYR A 111 -16.52 -0.03 0.80
C TYR A 111 -16.74 -1.53 0.68
N TYR A 112 -15.68 -2.34 0.65
CA TYR A 112 -15.81 -3.79 0.65
C TYR A 112 -16.56 -4.29 1.92
N PHE A 113 -16.21 -3.74 3.10
CA PHE A 113 -16.92 -4.06 4.35
C PHE A 113 -18.40 -3.74 4.27
N MET A 114 -18.74 -2.59 3.69
CA MET A 114 -20.12 -2.14 3.53
C MET A 114 -20.92 -3.04 2.57
N GLU A 115 -20.31 -3.50 1.49
CA GLU A 115 -20.97 -4.36 0.50
C GLU A 115 -21.34 -5.73 1.07
N TYR A 116 -20.47 -6.36 1.85
CA TYR A 116 -20.77 -7.67 2.45
C TYR A 116 -21.40 -7.60 3.85
N LYS A 117 -21.69 -6.41 4.41
CA LYS A 117 -22.14 -6.25 5.81
C LYS A 117 -23.41 -7.03 6.16
N ASN A 118 -24.22 -7.38 5.17
CA ASN A 118 -25.46 -8.13 5.35
C ASN A 118 -25.28 -9.65 5.28
N GLN A 119 -24.11 -10.14 4.86
CA GLN A 119 -23.78 -11.55 4.90
C GLN A 119 -23.71 -12.07 6.36
N PRO A 120 -23.92 -13.38 6.60
CA PRO A 120 -23.59 -14.01 7.87
C PRO A 120 -22.16 -13.68 8.30
N LYS A 121 -21.91 -13.49 9.60
CA LYS A 121 -20.60 -12.98 10.09
C LYS A 121 -19.42 -13.84 9.61
N VAL A 122 -19.61 -15.15 9.49
CA VAL A 122 -18.59 -16.09 9.00
C VAL A 122 -18.21 -15.92 7.52
N PHE A 123 -19.03 -15.20 6.74
CA PHE A 123 -18.80 -14.91 5.32
C PHE A 123 -18.48 -13.44 5.05
N ARG A 124 -18.16 -12.66 6.10
CA ARG A 124 -17.73 -11.26 5.98
C ARG A 124 -16.23 -11.17 5.90
N ASP A 125 -15.71 -11.63 4.78
CA ASP A 125 -14.31 -11.57 4.41
C ASP A 125 -14.24 -11.56 2.88
N GLY A 126 -13.06 -11.26 2.34
CA GLY A 126 -12.80 -11.40 0.92
C GLY A 126 -12.98 -12.85 0.45
N ALA A 127 -13.25 -13.05 -0.84
CA ALA A 127 -13.37 -14.40 -1.41
C ALA A 127 -12.13 -15.28 -1.10
N ASN A 128 -10.97 -14.64 -1.01
CA ASN A 128 -9.77 -15.14 -0.34
C ASN A 128 -8.99 -13.91 0.19
N PRO A 129 -7.92 -14.09 0.99
CA PRO A 129 -7.17 -12.98 1.57
C PRO A 129 -6.62 -11.95 0.56
N ALA A 130 -6.42 -12.33 -0.71
CA ALA A 130 -5.93 -11.46 -1.77
C ALA A 130 -6.92 -10.40 -2.19
N PHE A 131 -8.21 -10.73 -2.19
CA PHE A 131 -9.23 -9.88 -2.79
C PHE A 131 -9.35 -8.54 -2.06
N HIS A 132 -9.15 -8.53 -0.74
CA HIS A 132 -9.15 -7.29 0.03
C HIS A 132 -8.08 -6.32 -0.47
N GLU A 133 -6.83 -6.77 -0.50
CA GLU A 133 -5.69 -5.93 -0.92
C GLU A 133 -5.75 -5.59 -2.42
N ALA A 134 -6.13 -6.56 -3.26
CA ALA A 134 -6.17 -6.38 -4.71
C ALA A 134 -7.15 -5.29 -5.15
N ILE A 135 -8.30 -5.15 -4.48
CA ILE A 135 -9.26 -4.08 -4.79
C ILE A 135 -8.66 -2.72 -4.39
N GLY A 136 -8.09 -2.59 -3.20
CA GLY A 136 -7.43 -1.36 -2.76
C GLY A 136 -6.31 -0.92 -3.72
N GLU A 137 -5.48 -1.87 -4.15
CA GLU A 137 -4.43 -1.64 -5.15
C GLU A 137 -4.98 -1.22 -6.51
N ALA A 138 -6.04 -1.86 -7.01
CA ALA A 138 -6.66 -1.52 -8.28
C ALA A 138 -7.23 -0.09 -8.30
N ILE A 139 -7.83 0.35 -7.18
CA ILE A 139 -8.29 1.73 -7.03
C ILE A 139 -7.10 2.69 -7.01
N GLY A 140 -6.06 2.39 -6.21
CA GLY A 140 -4.84 3.20 -6.14
C GLY A 140 -4.18 3.41 -7.50
N LEU A 141 -4.16 2.38 -8.36
CA LEU A 141 -3.67 2.47 -9.75
C LEU A 141 -4.46 3.46 -10.60
N SER A 142 -5.78 3.50 -10.43
CA SER A 142 -6.66 4.40 -11.20
C SER A 142 -6.47 5.86 -10.77
N VAL A 143 -6.36 6.08 -9.46
CA VAL A 143 -6.21 7.40 -8.82
C VAL A 143 -4.84 8.00 -9.13
N GLY A 144 -3.79 7.18 -9.16
CA GLY A 144 -2.42 7.62 -9.47
C GLY A 144 -2.21 8.04 -10.93
N THR A 145 -3.20 7.86 -11.82
CA THR A 145 -3.03 8.18 -13.24
C THR A 145 -2.97 9.70 -13.49
N PRO A 146 -2.14 10.16 -14.45
CA PRO A 146 -2.10 11.57 -14.83
C PRO A 146 -3.47 12.13 -15.24
N ARG A 147 -4.28 11.31 -15.92
CA ARG A 147 -5.63 11.68 -16.35
C ARG A 147 -6.56 11.96 -15.18
N HIS A 148 -6.52 11.14 -14.13
CA HIS A 148 -7.35 11.33 -12.96
C HIS A 148 -6.92 12.57 -12.17
N LEU A 149 -5.62 12.75 -11.95
CA LEU A 149 -5.09 13.92 -11.23
C LEU A 149 -5.36 15.24 -11.98
N GLN A 150 -5.39 15.23 -13.31
CA GLN A 150 -5.86 16.37 -14.11
C GLN A 150 -7.35 16.66 -13.88
N ALA A 151 -8.19 15.62 -13.78
CA ALA A 151 -9.62 15.78 -13.51
C ALA A 151 -9.88 16.36 -12.11
N LEU A 152 -9.00 16.06 -11.14
CA LEU A 152 -9.00 16.68 -9.80
C LEU A 152 -8.44 18.12 -9.78
N GLY A 153 -7.97 18.64 -10.92
CA GLY A 153 -7.34 19.97 -10.98
C GLY A 153 -5.97 20.05 -10.29
N LEU A 154 -5.33 18.92 -10.03
CA LEU A 154 -4.02 18.83 -9.36
C LEU A 154 -2.85 18.87 -10.36
N MET A 155 -3.12 18.83 -11.66
CA MET A 155 -2.09 18.81 -12.70
C MET A 155 -2.53 19.56 -13.97
N PRO A 156 -1.65 20.33 -14.63
CA PRO A 156 -1.97 20.98 -15.90
C PRO A 156 -2.11 19.98 -17.07
N ALA A 157 -2.92 20.34 -18.07
CA ALA A 157 -3.24 19.49 -19.23
C ALA A 157 -2.11 19.35 -20.27
N SER A 158 -1.07 20.20 -20.20
CA SER A 158 -0.08 20.41 -21.28
C SER A 158 1.18 19.54 -21.20
N ILE A 159 1.20 18.50 -20.37
CA ILE A 159 2.40 17.68 -20.16
C ILE A 159 2.61 16.71 -21.33
N SER A 160 3.86 16.66 -21.85
CA SER A 160 4.30 15.70 -22.88
C SER A 160 4.01 14.27 -22.42
N ARG A 161 2.96 13.67 -23.01
CA ARG A 161 2.41 12.39 -22.55
C ARG A 161 3.46 11.29 -22.55
N ASN A 162 4.21 11.10 -23.64
CA ASN A 162 5.05 9.91 -23.79
C ASN A 162 6.21 9.82 -22.78
N THR A 163 6.97 10.89 -22.54
CA THR A 163 8.13 10.84 -21.63
C THR A 163 7.69 10.75 -20.16
N VAL A 164 6.59 11.43 -19.81
CA VAL A 164 6.02 11.36 -18.46
C VAL A 164 5.35 10.02 -18.20
N ASP A 165 4.67 9.45 -19.20
CA ASP A 165 4.07 8.12 -19.11
C ASP A 165 5.14 7.04 -18.91
N ILE A 166 6.28 7.11 -19.61
CA ILE A 166 7.38 6.15 -19.39
C ILE A 166 7.98 6.31 -17.98
N ASN A 167 8.23 7.54 -17.52
CA ASN A 167 8.71 7.76 -16.15
C ASN A 167 7.70 7.26 -15.11
N TYR A 168 6.40 7.46 -15.33
CA TYR A 168 5.33 6.93 -14.48
C TYR A 168 5.33 5.40 -14.46
N LEU A 169 5.29 4.75 -15.63
CA LEU A 169 5.31 3.30 -15.75
C LEU A 169 6.58 2.69 -15.14
N TYR A 170 7.72 3.34 -15.31
CA TYR A 170 8.98 2.92 -14.71
C TYR A 170 8.90 2.97 -13.18
N LYS A 171 8.42 4.08 -12.59
CA LYS A 171 8.22 4.17 -11.14
C LYS A 171 7.23 3.14 -10.63
N MET A 172 6.14 2.91 -11.37
CA MET A 172 5.17 1.87 -11.05
C MET A 172 5.81 0.48 -11.05
N ALA A 173 6.71 0.19 -12.00
CA ALA A 173 7.44 -1.07 -12.04
C ALA A 173 8.41 -1.22 -10.84
N LEU A 174 9.09 -0.14 -10.45
CA LEU A 174 9.96 -0.13 -9.27
C LEU A 174 9.21 -0.44 -7.96
N ASP A 175 7.91 -0.20 -7.91
CA ASP A 175 7.06 -0.61 -6.79
C ASP A 175 6.46 -2.01 -7.00
N LYS A 176 5.68 -2.19 -8.07
CA LYS A 176 4.81 -3.36 -8.24
C LYS A 176 5.55 -4.59 -8.77
N VAL A 177 6.46 -4.42 -9.73
CA VAL A 177 7.18 -5.57 -10.34
C VAL A 177 8.29 -6.06 -9.41
N VAL A 178 9.02 -5.13 -8.80
CA VAL A 178 10.07 -5.43 -7.82
C VAL A 178 9.53 -6.16 -6.58
N PHE A 179 8.30 -5.86 -6.18
CA PHE A 179 7.67 -6.50 -5.02
C PHE A 179 7.36 -7.99 -5.23
N LEU A 180 7.05 -8.42 -6.46
CA LEU A 180 6.66 -9.81 -6.77
C LEU A 180 7.68 -10.85 -6.28
N PRO A 181 8.98 -10.79 -6.66
CA PRO A 181 9.96 -11.75 -6.17
C PRO A 181 10.18 -11.64 -4.65
N PHE A 182 10.09 -10.45 -4.05
CA PHE A 182 10.19 -10.29 -2.60
C PHE A 182 9.06 -11.04 -1.87
N ALA A 183 7.82 -10.85 -2.31
CA ALA A 183 6.66 -11.50 -1.72
C ALA A 183 6.73 -13.04 -1.86
N LEU A 184 7.20 -13.53 -3.01
CA LEU A 184 7.42 -14.95 -3.24
C LEU A 184 8.47 -15.52 -2.27
N VAL A 185 9.61 -14.84 -2.09
CA VAL A 185 10.69 -15.28 -1.19
C VAL A 185 10.20 -15.39 0.25
N MET A 186 9.44 -14.40 0.72
CA MET A 186 8.89 -14.37 2.08
C MET A 186 8.11 -15.64 2.43
N ASP A 187 7.11 -15.98 1.62
CA ASP A 187 6.24 -17.11 1.94
C ASP A 187 6.82 -18.46 1.53
N LYS A 188 7.68 -18.50 0.50
CA LYS A 188 8.46 -19.71 0.20
C LYS A 188 9.37 -20.07 1.38
N TRP A 189 10.08 -19.08 1.94
CA TRP A 189 10.90 -19.27 3.13
C TRP A 189 10.07 -19.77 4.32
N ARG A 190 8.94 -19.10 4.62
CA ARG A 190 8.05 -19.52 5.74
C ARG A 190 7.47 -20.91 5.53
N SER A 191 7.03 -21.23 4.31
CA SER A 191 6.52 -22.56 3.96
C SER A 191 7.58 -23.64 4.15
N ASP A 192 8.82 -23.39 3.75
CA ASP A 192 9.92 -24.33 3.92
C ASP A 192 10.29 -24.53 5.41
N VAL A 193 10.19 -23.47 6.23
CA VAL A 193 10.34 -23.55 7.69
C VAL A 193 9.19 -24.34 8.33
N PHE A 194 7.93 -24.00 8.02
CA PHE A 194 6.76 -24.66 8.61
C PHE A 194 6.63 -26.13 8.22
N SER A 195 7.06 -26.50 7.02
CA SER A 195 7.10 -27.90 6.58
C SER A 195 8.26 -28.71 7.17
N GLY A 196 9.19 -28.07 7.87
CA GLY A 196 10.39 -28.71 8.42
C GLY A 196 11.46 -29.03 7.38
N ARG A 197 11.31 -28.58 6.13
CA ARG A 197 12.31 -28.73 5.07
C ARG A 197 13.60 -27.98 5.42
N VAL A 198 13.47 -26.84 6.07
CA VAL A 198 14.60 -26.00 6.50
C VAL A 198 14.64 -26.01 8.02
N ARG A 199 15.79 -26.41 8.58
CA ARG A 199 16.01 -26.43 10.02
C ARG A 199 16.53 -25.08 10.51
N LYS A 200 16.45 -24.86 11.82
CA LYS A 200 16.84 -23.61 12.48
C LYS A 200 18.27 -23.17 12.13
N GLU A 201 19.18 -24.12 11.96
CA GLU A 201 20.59 -23.90 11.63
C GLU A 201 20.81 -23.46 10.19
N GLN A 202 19.75 -23.31 9.39
CA GLN A 202 19.79 -22.92 7.99
C GLN A 202 18.82 -21.79 7.67
N TYR A 203 18.19 -21.18 8.67
CA TYR A 203 17.18 -20.15 8.48
C TYR A 203 17.74 -18.98 7.69
N ASN A 204 18.92 -18.50 8.06
CA ASN A 204 19.48 -17.30 7.46
C ASN A 204 20.10 -17.62 6.08
N CYS A 205 20.84 -18.72 5.97
CA CYS A 205 21.37 -19.20 4.70
C CYS A 205 20.27 -19.41 3.65
N HIS A 206 19.18 -20.08 4.02
CA HIS A 206 18.05 -20.32 3.11
C HIS A 206 17.37 -19.03 2.68
N TRP A 207 17.21 -18.07 3.60
CA TRP A 207 16.66 -16.74 3.29
C TRP A 207 17.49 -16.03 2.22
N HIS A 208 18.82 -16.02 2.34
CA HIS A 208 19.71 -15.38 1.37
C HIS A 208 19.77 -16.14 0.04
N LEU A 209 19.75 -17.47 0.06
CA LEU A 209 19.67 -18.29 -1.17
C LEU A 209 18.41 -17.96 -1.99
N LEU A 210 17.25 -17.87 -1.32
CA LEU A 210 16.00 -17.48 -1.98
C LEU A 210 16.05 -16.03 -2.46
N SER A 211 16.61 -15.12 -1.67
CA SER A 211 16.74 -13.71 -2.03
C SER A 211 17.62 -13.54 -3.28
N GLU A 212 18.75 -14.25 -3.36
CA GLU A 212 19.61 -14.23 -4.53
C GLU A 212 18.92 -14.86 -5.75
N GLN A 213 18.30 -16.02 -5.58
CA GLN A 213 17.65 -16.74 -6.68
C GLN A 213 16.49 -15.95 -7.32
N TYR A 214 15.62 -15.34 -6.51
CA TYR A 214 14.38 -14.74 -7.00
C TYR A 214 14.48 -13.22 -7.16
N GLN A 215 15.19 -12.53 -6.26
CA GLN A 215 15.32 -11.06 -6.32
C GLN A 215 16.64 -10.61 -6.96
N GLY A 216 17.64 -11.49 -7.09
CA GLY A 216 18.96 -11.12 -7.62
C GLY A 216 19.76 -10.23 -6.67
N ILE A 217 19.48 -10.26 -5.36
CA ILE A 217 20.18 -9.46 -4.35
C ILE A 217 21.00 -10.34 -3.42
N LYS A 218 22.09 -9.77 -2.90
CA LYS A 218 22.95 -10.40 -1.89
C LYS A 218 23.15 -9.47 -0.70
N PRO A 219 23.40 -10.00 0.51
CA PRO A 219 23.70 -9.15 1.65
C PRO A 219 25.01 -8.36 1.40
N PRO A 220 25.08 -7.09 1.79
CA PRO A 220 26.27 -6.25 1.57
C PRO A 220 27.44 -6.62 2.50
N VAL A 221 27.18 -7.42 3.53
CA VAL A 221 28.16 -7.91 4.51
C VAL A 221 27.96 -9.41 4.72
N LEU A 222 28.99 -10.09 5.20
CA LEU A 222 28.88 -11.51 5.54
C LEU A 222 27.83 -11.72 6.64
N ARG A 223 26.99 -12.74 6.45
CA ARG A 223 25.95 -13.15 7.40
C ARG A 223 26.25 -14.56 7.89
N SER A 224 25.76 -14.90 9.07
CA SER A 224 25.89 -16.22 9.66
C SER A 224 24.58 -16.66 10.31
N GLU A 225 24.52 -17.87 10.86
CA GLU A 225 23.31 -18.41 11.48
C GLU A 225 23.05 -17.90 12.91
N ILE A 226 23.94 -17.06 13.45
CA ILE A 226 23.62 -16.26 14.66
C ILE A 226 22.71 -15.07 14.29
N ASP A 227 22.68 -14.68 13.02
CA ASP A 227 21.80 -13.65 12.49
C ASP A 227 20.41 -14.23 12.16
N PHE A 228 19.38 -13.38 12.20
CA PHE A 228 18.02 -13.76 11.80
C PHE A 228 17.39 -12.63 10.97
N ASP A 229 17.89 -12.46 9.74
CA ASP A 229 17.46 -11.41 8.81
C ASP A 229 15.95 -11.43 8.49
N PRO A 230 15.29 -12.57 8.23
CA PRO A 230 13.83 -12.57 8.03
C PRO A 230 13.07 -12.05 9.25
N GLY A 231 13.59 -12.22 10.47
CA GLY A 231 12.98 -11.66 11.69
C GLY A 231 12.94 -10.14 11.74
N SER A 232 13.78 -9.46 10.95
CA SER A 232 13.77 -7.99 10.85
C SER A 232 12.58 -7.44 10.05
N LYS A 233 11.85 -8.30 9.32
CA LYS A 233 10.67 -7.90 8.55
C LYS A 233 9.41 -8.17 9.37
N TYR A 234 8.69 -7.10 9.75
CA TYR A 234 7.50 -7.10 10.63
C TYR A 234 6.55 -8.31 10.51
N HIS A 235 6.27 -8.77 9.29
CA HIS A 235 5.29 -9.84 9.05
C HIS A 235 5.74 -11.20 9.61
N VAL A 236 7.06 -11.43 9.72
CA VAL A 236 7.63 -12.65 10.30
C VAL A 236 7.36 -12.73 11.81
N PRO A 237 7.80 -11.78 12.66
CA PRO A 237 7.54 -11.83 14.09
C PRO A 237 6.06 -11.58 14.45
N ALA A 238 5.31 -10.83 13.63
CA ALA A 238 3.88 -10.60 13.86
C ALA A 238 2.99 -11.78 13.40
N ASN A 239 3.57 -12.84 12.84
CA ASN A 239 2.86 -14.00 12.30
C ASN A 239 1.75 -13.65 11.29
N ILE A 240 2.05 -12.71 10.38
CA ILE A 240 1.10 -12.23 9.37
C ILE A 240 1.43 -12.90 8.02
N PRO A 241 0.51 -13.65 7.38
CA PRO A 241 0.70 -14.21 6.03
C PRO A 241 1.12 -13.15 5.00
N TYR A 242 2.07 -13.47 4.10
CA TYR A 242 2.60 -12.52 3.12
C TYR A 242 2.00 -12.70 1.72
N VAL A 243 1.60 -13.92 1.35
CA VAL A 243 0.78 -14.20 0.17
C VAL A 243 -0.64 -13.74 0.51
N ARG A 244 -0.90 -12.50 0.12
CA ARG A 244 -2.21 -11.89 -0.03
C ARG A 244 -2.23 -11.41 -1.46
#